data_AF-A0A957JAF0-F1
#
_entry.id   AF-A0A957JAF0-F1
#
_cell.length_a   1.000
_cell.length_b   1.000
_cell.length_c   1.000
_cell.angle_alpha   90.00
_cell.angle_beta   90.00
_cell.angle_gamma   90.00
#
_symmetry.space_group_name_H-M   'P 1'
#
loop_
_entity.id
_entity.type
_entity.pdbx_description
1 polymer ?
#
loop_
_entity_poly.entity_id
_entity_poly.type
_entity_poly.pdbx_seq_one_letter_code
_entity_poly.pdbx_strand_id
1 'polypeptide(L)'
;MAKRRPVTAEDLYEFQTISDPQISPDGSQIIFVVQRVDRKSEKKYTNLWLVPRGRGEARQFTYGDQNDGQPRWSPDGQTIAFVSNRANEKQAQIYLLPVNGGEARPLTELKGRIGEMSWSPDGGQLLIQRREPDPDEAEREADPQKQKLGVVARHVTSMRFKFDGAGYLPKNKWQL
;
A
#
# COMPACT_ATOMS: atom_id res chain seq x y z
N MET A 1 -4.61 -37.77 10.12
CA MET A 1 -5.37 -36.53 10.41
C MET A 1 -4.48 -35.61 11.24
N ALA A 2 -4.37 -34.32 10.91
CA ALA A 2 -3.59 -33.39 11.71
C ALA A 2 -4.21 -33.26 13.12
N LYS A 3 -3.37 -33.33 14.17
CA LYS A 3 -3.80 -33.21 15.57
C LYS A 3 -4.20 -31.76 15.83
N ARG A 4 -5.47 -31.54 16.20
CA ARG A 4 -5.98 -30.19 16.53
C ARG A 4 -5.29 -29.68 17.80
N ARG A 5 -4.87 -28.41 17.81
CA ARG A 5 -4.32 -27.70 18.97
C ARG A 5 -4.93 -26.31 19.11
N PRO A 6 -4.92 -25.69 20.30
CA PRO A 6 -5.30 -24.28 20.47
C PRO A 6 -4.40 -23.35 19.65
N VAL A 7 -4.95 -22.17 19.34
CA VAL A 7 -4.19 -21.06 18.76
C VAL A 7 -3.21 -20.53 19.81
N THR A 8 -1.96 -20.29 19.42
CA THR A 8 -0.93 -19.68 20.25
C THR A 8 -0.47 -18.35 19.64
N ALA A 9 0.35 -17.58 20.36
CA ALA A 9 0.87 -16.30 19.85
C ALA A 9 1.71 -16.50 18.57
N GLU A 10 2.37 -17.65 18.44
CA GLU A 10 3.22 -17.99 17.30
C GLU A 10 2.43 -18.17 16.00
N ASP A 11 1.14 -18.47 16.10
CA ASP A 11 0.25 -18.60 14.93
C ASP A 11 0.00 -17.25 14.25
N LEU A 12 0.22 -16.12 14.94
CA LEU A 12 0.12 -14.79 14.35
C LEU A 12 1.08 -14.60 13.16
N TYR A 13 2.22 -15.28 13.16
CA TYR A 13 3.18 -15.23 12.05
C TYR A 13 2.74 -16.06 10.84
N GLU A 14 1.83 -17.01 11.02
CA GLU A 14 1.27 -17.83 9.95
C GLU A 14 0.00 -17.19 9.36
N PHE A 15 -0.57 -16.18 10.03
CA PHE A 15 -1.76 -15.49 9.54
C PHE A 15 -1.43 -14.63 8.32
N GLN A 16 -2.20 -14.87 7.27
CA GLN A 16 -2.24 -14.06 6.08
C GLN A 16 -3.58 -13.32 6.02
N THR A 17 -3.53 -12.00 5.87
CA THR A 17 -4.74 -11.18 5.71
C THR A 17 -4.82 -10.69 4.27
N ILE A 18 -6.00 -10.84 3.67
CA ILE A 18 -6.27 -10.46 2.29
C ILE A 18 -7.04 -9.13 2.26
N SER A 19 -6.71 -8.25 1.32
CA SER A 19 -7.41 -6.97 1.12
C SER A 19 -7.38 -6.49 -0.33
N ASP A 20 -8.21 -5.49 -0.63
CA ASP A 20 -8.31 -4.79 -1.93
C ASP A 20 -8.33 -5.70 -3.19
N PRO A 21 -9.32 -6.60 -3.30
CA PRO A 21 -9.48 -7.44 -4.49
C PRO A 21 -9.98 -6.61 -5.69
N GLN A 22 -9.40 -6.85 -6.87
CA GLN A 22 -9.75 -6.17 -8.12
C GLN A 22 -9.87 -7.20 -9.25
N ILE A 23 -11.00 -7.18 -9.96
CA ILE A 23 -11.28 -8.06 -11.09
C ILE A 23 -10.62 -7.46 -12.34
N SER A 24 -9.99 -8.29 -13.18
CA SER A 24 -9.44 -7.87 -14.47
C SER A 24 -10.53 -7.38 -15.43
N PRO A 25 -10.23 -6.53 -16.42
CA PRO A 25 -11.24 -6.00 -17.35
C PRO A 25 -11.99 -7.07 -18.15
N ASP A 26 -11.30 -8.14 -18.55
CA ASP A 26 -11.89 -9.32 -19.20
C ASP A 26 -12.62 -10.27 -18.21
N GLY A 27 -12.49 -9.99 -16.91
CA GLY A 27 -13.03 -10.78 -15.82
C GLY A 27 -12.30 -12.10 -15.56
N SER A 28 -11.24 -12.44 -16.27
CA SER A 28 -10.59 -13.76 -16.16
C SER A 28 -9.77 -13.95 -14.88
N GLN A 29 -9.34 -12.86 -14.23
CA GLN A 29 -8.42 -12.88 -13.10
C GLN A 29 -8.85 -11.90 -11.99
N ILE A 30 -8.41 -12.18 -10.78
CA ILE A 30 -8.56 -11.30 -9.63
C ILE A 30 -7.17 -11.06 -9.05
N ILE A 31 -6.78 -9.79 -8.94
CA ILE A 31 -5.58 -9.38 -8.20
C ILE A 31 -6.00 -8.92 -6.81
N PHE A 32 -5.20 -9.21 -5.79
CA PHE A 32 -5.47 -8.81 -4.42
C PHE A 32 -4.17 -8.65 -3.64
N VAL A 33 -4.26 -8.03 -2.47
CA VAL A 33 -3.12 -7.81 -1.57
C VAL A 33 -3.13 -8.90 -0.50
N VAL A 34 -1.97 -9.51 -0.26
CA VAL A 34 -1.74 -10.43 0.87
C VAL A 34 -0.71 -9.80 1.80
N GLN A 35 -1.09 -9.65 3.06
CA GLN A 35 -0.17 -9.24 4.13
C GLN A 35 0.34 -10.48 4.88
N ARG A 36 1.63 -10.49 5.18
CA ARG A 36 2.30 -11.44 6.07
C ARG A 36 3.06 -10.71 7.17
N VAL A 37 3.33 -11.40 8.27
CA VAL A 37 4.20 -10.92 9.35
C VAL A 37 5.50 -11.71 9.28
N ASP A 38 6.64 -11.02 9.15
CA ASP A 38 7.93 -11.67 9.21
C ASP A 38 8.32 -11.99 10.66
N ARG A 39 8.69 -13.25 10.93
CA ARG A 39 8.99 -13.70 12.29
C ARG A 39 10.27 -13.10 12.88
N LYS A 40 11.24 -12.74 12.05
CA LYS A 40 12.54 -12.23 12.52
C LYS A 40 12.49 -10.75 12.85
N SER A 41 11.88 -9.96 11.98
CA SER A 41 11.81 -8.51 12.09
C SER A 41 10.54 -8.01 12.76
N GLU A 42 9.53 -8.89 12.90
CA GLU A 42 8.16 -8.55 13.33
C GLU A 42 7.48 -7.49 12.46
N LYS A 43 8.08 -7.17 11.30
CA LYS A 43 7.51 -6.26 10.33
C LYS A 43 6.40 -6.93 9.54
N LYS A 44 5.46 -6.12 9.08
CA LYS A 44 4.42 -6.52 8.13
C LYS A 44 4.89 -6.17 6.73
N TYR A 45 4.65 -7.09 5.81
CA TYR A 45 4.90 -6.92 4.39
C TYR A 45 3.65 -7.24 3.61
N THR A 46 3.42 -6.52 2.52
CA THR A 46 2.31 -6.78 1.61
C THR A 46 2.82 -7.03 0.20
N ASN A 47 2.29 -8.07 -0.43
CA ASN A 47 2.59 -8.39 -1.82
C ASN A 47 1.29 -8.62 -2.59
N LEU A 48 1.36 -8.45 -3.91
CA LEU A 48 0.23 -8.69 -4.79
C LEU A 48 0.17 -10.16 -5.18
N TRP A 49 -1.04 -10.70 -5.25
CA TRP A 49 -1.34 -12.06 -5.65
C TRP A 49 -2.43 -12.07 -6.72
N LEU A 50 -2.37 -13.05 -7.61
CA LEU A 50 -3.33 -13.26 -8.70
C LEU A 50 -3.99 -14.63 -8.55
N VAL A 51 -5.28 -14.69 -8.83
CA VAL A 51 -6.04 -15.94 -8.91
C VAL A 51 -6.96 -15.90 -10.14
N PRO A 52 -7.12 -17.00 -10.89
CA PRO A 52 -8.13 -17.05 -11.95
C PRO A 52 -9.54 -16.96 -11.37
N ARG A 53 -10.46 -16.32 -12.10
CA ARG A 53 -11.89 -16.30 -11.77
C ARG A 53 -12.48 -17.68 -12.05
N GLY A 54 -12.48 -18.57 -11.04
CA GLY A 54 -13.02 -19.92 -11.13
C GLY A 54 -12.28 -20.90 -10.23
N ARG A 55 -11.98 -22.10 -10.77
CA ARG A 55 -11.12 -23.07 -10.09
C ARG A 55 -9.67 -22.84 -10.50
N GLY A 56 -8.83 -22.52 -9.54
CA GLY A 56 -7.38 -22.42 -9.70
C GLY A 56 -6.74 -21.93 -8.43
N GLU A 57 -5.42 -22.09 -8.34
CA GLU A 57 -4.66 -21.67 -7.16
C GLU A 57 -4.22 -20.22 -7.31
N ALA A 58 -4.18 -19.51 -6.19
CA ALA A 58 -3.60 -18.18 -6.14
C ALA A 58 -2.08 -18.30 -6.29
N ARG A 59 -1.50 -17.43 -7.13
CA ARG A 59 -0.06 -17.30 -7.30
C ARG A 59 0.41 -15.93 -6.85
N GLN A 60 1.58 -15.88 -6.26
CA GLN A 60 2.21 -14.62 -5.91
C GLN A 60 2.65 -13.87 -7.19
N PHE A 61 2.35 -12.58 -7.25
CA PHE A 61 2.60 -11.72 -8.41
C PHE A 61 3.77 -10.76 -8.17
N THR A 62 3.90 -10.21 -6.96
CA THR A 62 5.09 -9.45 -6.53
C THR A 62 5.78 -10.12 -5.36
N TYR A 63 7.10 -9.89 -5.20
CA TYR A 63 7.93 -10.53 -4.18
C TYR A 63 8.79 -9.50 -3.47
N GLY A 64 9.21 -9.82 -2.24
CA GLY A 64 10.13 -9.01 -1.44
C GLY A 64 9.54 -8.50 -0.12
N ASP A 65 10.38 -7.79 0.61
CA ASP A 65 10.14 -7.24 1.96
C ASP A 65 9.78 -5.75 1.88
N GLN A 66 8.82 -5.43 1.02
CA GLN A 66 8.21 -4.11 0.89
C GLN A 66 6.69 -4.20 1.09
N ASN A 67 6.02 -3.05 0.99
CA ASN A 67 4.57 -2.96 0.97
C ASN A 67 4.11 -2.60 -0.43
N ASP A 68 3.66 -3.59 -1.18
CA ASP A 68 2.91 -3.43 -2.43
C ASP A 68 1.40 -3.45 -2.13
N GLY A 69 0.65 -2.49 -2.64
CA GLY A 69 -0.79 -2.38 -2.41
C GLY A 69 -1.50 -1.50 -3.43
N GLN A 70 -2.82 -1.33 -3.26
CA GLN A 70 -3.68 -0.55 -4.15
C GLN A 70 -3.55 -0.93 -5.64
N PRO A 71 -3.61 -2.23 -6.01
CA PRO A 71 -3.49 -2.63 -7.40
C PRO A 71 -4.65 -2.10 -8.23
N ARG A 72 -4.40 -1.65 -9.46
CA ARG A 72 -5.42 -1.21 -10.43
C ARG A 72 -5.04 -1.72 -11.81
N TRP A 73 -5.92 -2.52 -12.41
CA TRP A 73 -5.78 -2.97 -13.79
C TRP A 73 -5.88 -1.77 -14.74
N SER A 74 -4.98 -1.70 -15.72
CA SER A 74 -5.19 -0.86 -16.89
C SER A 74 -6.46 -1.31 -17.64
N PRO A 75 -7.16 -0.41 -18.36
CA PRO A 75 -8.40 -0.77 -19.05
C PRO A 75 -8.23 -1.88 -20.10
N ASP A 76 -7.04 -1.99 -20.68
CA ASP A 76 -6.68 -3.07 -21.63
C ASP A 76 -6.31 -4.40 -20.96
N GLY A 77 -6.23 -4.43 -19.63
CA GLY A 77 -5.88 -5.62 -18.84
C GLY A 77 -4.42 -6.07 -18.94
N GLN A 78 -3.53 -5.29 -19.57
CA GLN A 78 -2.15 -5.71 -19.81
C GLN A 78 -1.18 -5.27 -18.70
N THR A 79 -1.54 -4.26 -17.91
CA THR A 79 -0.66 -3.63 -16.92
C THR A 79 -1.38 -3.47 -15.58
N ILE A 80 -0.64 -3.65 -14.48
CA ILE A 80 -1.08 -3.30 -13.13
C ILE A 80 -0.36 -2.03 -12.69
N ALA A 81 -1.11 -0.99 -12.34
CA ALA A 81 -0.60 0.10 -11.52
C ALA A 81 -0.78 -0.23 -10.05
N PHE A 82 0.22 0.03 -9.21
CA PHE A 82 0.14 -0.24 -7.78
C PHE A 82 1.09 0.67 -7.01
N VAL A 83 0.83 0.85 -5.72
CA VAL A 83 1.66 1.65 -4.82
C VAL A 83 2.67 0.73 -4.14
N SER A 84 3.94 1.15 -4.13
CA SER A 84 5.03 0.39 -3.52
C SER A 84 6.06 1.29 -2.87
N ASN A 85 6.59 0.88 -1.72
CA ASN A 85 7.74 1.51 -1.07
C ASN A 85 9.07 0.75 -1.34
N ARG A 86 9.14 -0.07 -2.39
CA ARG A 86 10.30 -0.90 -2.73
C ARG A 86 11.64 -0.17 -2.87
N ALA A 87 11.62 1.09 -3.36
CA ALA A 87 12.84 1.87 -3.52
C ALA A 87 13.22 2.65 -2.26
N ASN A 88 12.25 2.98 -1.42
CA ASN A 88 12.44 3.74 -0.19
C ASN A 88 11.30 3.43 0.78
N GLU A 89 11.61 2.76 1.90
CA GLU A 89 10.62 2.35 2.90
C GLU A 89 9.74 3.51 3.40
N LYS A 90 10.26 4.74 3.41
CA LYS A 90 9.58 5.95 3.91
C LYS A 90 8.71 6.66 2.86
N GLN A 91 8.92 6.37 1.56
CA GLN A 91 8.28 7.09 0.48
C GLN A 91 7.81 6.12 -0.60
N ALA A 92 6.52 5.82 -0.56
CA ALA A 92 5.88 5.01 -1.59
C ALA A 92 5.74 5.78 -2.92
N GLN A 93 5.83 5.06 -4.02
CA GLN A 93 5.62 5.54 -5.39
C GLN A 93 4.63 4.64 -6.11
N ILE A 94 4.08 5.13 -7.22
CA ILE A 94 3.30 4.31 -8.14
C ILE A 94 4.26 3.59 -9.09
N TYR A 95 4.03 2.30 -9.26
CA TYR A 95 4.76 1.42 -10.16
C TYR A 95 3.80 0.81 -11.17
N LEU A 96 4.33 0.52 -12.36
CA LEU A 96 3.65 -0.23 -13.40
C LEU A 96 4.33 -1.58 -13.58
N LEU A 97 3.55 -2.66 -13.63
CA LEU A 97 4.02 -4.02 -13.84
C LEU A 97 3.16 -4.72 -14.89
N PRO A 98 3.75 -5.22 -16.00
CA PRO A 98 3.02 -6.02 -16.97
C PRO A 98 2.45 -7.32 -16.38
N VAL A 99 1.25 -7.71 -16.78
CA VAL A 99 0.53 -8.88 -16.23
C VAL A 99 1.20 -10.20 -16.63
N ASN A 100 1.87 -10.22 -17.78
CA ASN A 100 2.71 -11.34 -18.23
C ASN A 100 4.05 -11.43 -17.46
N GLY A 101 4.33 -10.52 -16.53
CA GLY A 101 5.51 -10.51 -15.69
C GLY A 101 6.59 -9.53 -16.17
N GLY A 102 7.80 -9.68 -15.61
CA GLY A 102 8.90 -8.74 -15.78
C GLY A 102 9.14 -7.90 -14.53
N GLU A 103 9.91 -6.83 -14.68
CA GLU A 103 10.24 -5.93 -13.57
C GLU A 103 9.24 -4.77 -13.49
N ALA A 104 8.88 -4.39 -12.26
CA ALA A 104 8.03 -3.22 -12.08
C ALA A 104 8.86 -1.95 -12.25
N ARG A 105 8.36 -1.02 -13.06
CA ARG A 105 9.01 0.28 -13.31
C ARG A 105 8.32 1.39 -12.52
N PRO A 106 9.07 2.34 -11.94
CA PRO A 106 8.46 3.50 -11.30
C PRO A 106 7.75 4.35 -12.36
N LEU A 107 6.55 4.82 -12.02
CA LEU A 107 5.82 5.83 -12.79
C LEU A 107 6.03 7.23 -12.21
N THR A 108 6.25 7.32 -10.90
CA THR A 108 6.28 8.59 -10.17
C THR A 108 7.52 8.74 -9.31
N GLU A 109 7.87 10.01 -9.06
CA GLU A 109 8.82 10.44 -8.03
C GLU A 109 8.19 11.60 -7.23
N LEU A 110 7.14 11.28 -6.47
CA LEU A 110 6.35 12.26 -5.73
C LEU A 110 6.75 12.30 -4.26
N LYS A 111 6.68 13.49 -3.66
CA LYS A 111 6.81 13.66 -2.20
C LYS A 111 5.45 13.56 -1.52
N GLY A 112 5.39 12.96 -0.33
CA GLY A 112 4.17 12.86 0.46
C GLY A 112 3.41 11.57 0.21
N ARG A 113 2.15 11.52 0.64
CA ARG A 113 1.37 10.28 0.63
C ARG A 113 0.56 10.17 -0.65
N ILE A 114 0.55 8.96 -1.19
CA ILE A 114 -0.30 8.57 -2.31
C ILE A 114 -1.58 7.96 -1.72
N GLY A 115 -2.73 8.40 -2.24
CA GLY A 115 -4.07 8.01 -1.83
C GLY A 115 -4.70 7.07 -2.85
N GLU A 116 -5.97 7.31 -3.17
CA GLU A 116 -6.65 6.55 -4.21
C GLU A 116 -6.06 6.83 -5.61
N MET A 117 -6.24 5.85 -6.50
CA MET A 117 -5.76 5.91 -7.88
C MET A 117 -6.79 5.26 -8.81
N SER A 118 -6.97 5.85 -10.00
CA SER A 118 -7.82 5.32 -11.06
C SER A 118 -7.25 5.59 -12.44
N TRP A 119 -7.36 4.62 -13.35
CA TRP A 119 -7.04 4.80 -14.77
C TRP A 119 -8.08 5.65 -15.49
N SER A 120 -7.63 6.41 -16.48
CA SER A 120 -8.52 6.97 -17.50
C SER A 120 -9.12 5.83 -18.34
N PRO A 121 -10.32 6.00 -18.92
CA PRO A 121 -10.96 4.94 -19.72
C PRO A 121 -10.13 4.48 -20.92
N ASP A 122 -9.31 5.36 -21.49
CA ASP A 122 -8.40 5.08 -22.60
C ASP A 122 -7.06 4.46 -22.16
N GLY A 123 -6.81 4.35 -20.86
CA GLY A 123 -5.57 3.80 -20.28
C GLY A 123 -4.34 4.70 -20.41
N GLY A 124 -4.48 5.90 -20.97
CA GLY A 124 -3.35 6.80 -21.19
C GLY A 124 -2.91 7.58 -19.95
N GLN A 125 -3.75 7.66 -18.92
CA GLN A 125 -3.54 8.50 -17.74
C GLN A 125 -3.98 7.81 -16.46
N LEU A 126 -3.44 8.29 -15.34
CA LEU A 126 -3.82 7.90 -13.98
C LEU A 126 -4.22 9.15 -13.20
N LEU A 127 -5.45 9.17 -12.69
CA LEU A 127 -5.87 10.10 -11.64
C LEU A 127 -5.33 9.58 -10.31
N ILE A 128 -4.70 10.45 -9.53
CA ILE A 128 -4.12 10.11 -8.23
C ILE A 128 -4.57 11.09 -7.17
N GLN A 129 -4.86 10.61 -5.97
CA GLN A 129 -4.91 11.47 -4.80
C GLN A 129 -3.52 11.58 -4.20
N ARG A 130 -3.09 12.80 -3.89
CA ARG A 130 -1.84 13.08 -3.20
C ARG A 130 -2.09 13.96 -2.00
N ARG A 131 -1.37 13.70 -0.91
CA ARG A 131 -1.33 14.60 0.24
C ARG A 131 0.11 14.91 0.59
N GLU A 132 0.46 16.18 0.55
CA GLU A 132 1.78 16.64 0.95
C GLU A 132 2.05 16.33 2.43
N PRO A 133 3.33 16.13 2.82
CA PRO A 133 3.70 16.01 4.22
C PRO A 133 3.17 17.20 5.04
N ASP A 134 2.78 16.96 6.29
CA ASP A 134 2.39 18.05 7.17
C ASP A 134 3.61 18.95 7.45
N PRO A 135 3.48 20.29 7.50
CA PRO A 135 4.61 21.17 7.82
C PRO A 135 5.31 20.79 9.13
N ASP A 136 4.55 20.37 10.14
CA ASP A 136 5.13 19.96 11.44
C ASP A 136 5.89 18.63 11.31
N GLU A 137 5.46 17.74 10.41
CA GLU A 137 6.14 16.48 10.12
C GLU A 137 7.43 16.74 9.33
N ALA A 138 7.36 17.57 8.30
CA ALA A 138 8.52 17.98 7.50
C ALA A 138 9.59 18.69 8.36
N GLU A 139 9.17 19.57 9.27
CA GLU A 139 10.08 20.24 10.20
C GLU A 139 10.75 19.24 11.16
N ARG A 140 9.97 18.28 11.69
CA ARG A 140 10.53 17.21 12.54
C ARG A 140 11.50 16.34 11.77
N GLU A 141 11.22 16.00 10.52
CA GLU A 141 12.14 15.21 9.68
C GLU A 141 13.43 15.97 9.36
N ALA A 142 13.40 17.30 9.27
CA ALA A 142 14.57 18.12 9.00
C ALA A 142 15.47 18.35 10.23
N ASP A 143 14.93 18.26 11.45
CA ASP A 143 15.65 18.56 12.70
C ASP A 143 15.90 17.28 13.53
N PRO A 144 17.17 16.82 13.67
CA PRO A 144 17.51 15.62 14.42
C PRO A 144 17.08 15.64 15.91
N GLN A 145 17.09 16.82 16.53
CA GLN A 145 16.66 16.96 17.91
C GLN A 145 15.14 16.75 18.00
N LYS A 146 14.38 17.31 17.06
CA LYS A 146 12.93 17.09 16.97
C LYS A 146 12.57 15.65 16.62
N GLN A 147 13.36 14.96 15.79
CA GLN A 147 13.19 13.52 15.55
C GLN A 147 13.31 12.73 16.85
N LYS A 148 14.35 13.03 17.66
CA LYS A 148 14.59 12.36 18.94
C LYS A 148 13.49 12.65 19.98
N LEU A 149 13.04 13.90 20.06
CA LEU A 149 11.99 14.31 21.01
C LEU A 149 10.61 13.81 20.61
N GLY A 150 10.37 13.59 19.32
CA GLY A 150 9.05 13.26 18.80
C GLY A 150 8.05 14.41 18.93
N VAL A 151 6.77 14.09 19.10
CA VAL A 151 5.71 15.11 19.21
C VAL A 151 5.56 15.56 20.66
N VAL A 152 6.14 16.70 21.01
CA VAL A 152 6.10 17.26 22.38
C VAL A 152 4.91 18.18 22.64
N ALA A 153 4.43 18.89 21.61
CA ALA A 153 3.26 19.77 21.69
C ALA A 153 2.54 19.78 20.34
N ARG A 154 1.25 20.16 20.34
CA ARG A 154 0.45 20.30 19.12
C ARG A 154 -0.25 21.66 19.11
N HIS A 155 -0.06 22.41 18.03
CA HIS A 155 -0.82 23.62 17.78
C HIS A 155 -2.02 23.28 16.89
N VAL A 156 -3.22 23.32 17.47
CA VAL A 156 -4.47 22.95 16.80
C VAL A 156 -5.29 24.20 16.49
N THR A 157 -5.54 24.46 15.22
CA THR A 157 -6.30 25.62 14.74
C THR A 157 -7.64 25.25 14.09
N SER A 158 -7.97 23.96 14.01
CA SER A 158 -9.20 23.46 13.39
C SER A 158 -10.08 22.72 14.40
N MET A 159 -11.40 22.90 14.28
CA MET A 159 -12.36 22.15 15.11
C MET A 159 -12.35 20.65 14.80
N ARG A 160 -12.08 20.24 13.56
CA ARG A 160 -11.91 18.83 13.16
C ARG A 160 -10.44 18.44 13.14
N PHE A 161 -9.87 18.27 14.32
CA PHE A 161 -8.44 17.95 14.50
C PHE A 161 -8.15 16.50 14.85
N LYS A 162 -9.18 15.72 15.21
CA LYS A 162 -9.05 14.31 15.60
C LYS A 162 -10.26 13.53 15.11
N PHE A 163 -10.04 12.27 14.73
CA PHE A 163 -11.08 11.32 14.37
C PHE A 163 -10.75 9.96 15.00
N ASP A 164 -11.76 9.27 15.52
CA ASP A 164 -11.55 7.97 16.17
C ASP A 164 -11.06 6.94 15.15
N GLY A 165 -10.05 6.16 15.53
CA GLY A 165 -9.35 5.23 14.65
C GLY A 165 -8.28 5.87 13.74
N ALA A 166 -8.41 7.15 13.36
CA ALA A 166 -7.39 7.86 12.58
C ALA A 166 -6.40 8.67 13.45
N GLY A 167 -6.80 9.02 14.67
CA GLY A 167 -6.02 9.88 15.55
C GLY A 167 -6.08 11.34 15.12
N TYR A 168 -4.95 12.05 15.25
CA TYR A 168 -4.86 13.46 14.87
C TYR A 168 -4.85 13.61 13.35
N LEU A 169 -5.76 14.44 12.84
CA LEU A 169 -5.89 14.69 11.42
C LEU A 169 -4.78 15.64 10.95
N PRO A 170 -4.21 15.42 9.75
CA PRO A 170 -3.20 16.30 9.19
C PRO A 170 -3.80 17.65 8.79
N LYS A 171 -2.95 18.68 8.84
CA LYS A 171 -3.27 20.03 8.37
C LYS A 171 -3.47 20.02 6.86
N ASN A 172 -2.51 19.44 6.13
CA ASN A 172 -2.59 19.27 4.69
C ASN A 172 -3.68 18.26 4.30
N LYS A 173 -4.39 18.55 3.20
CA LYS A 173 -5.52 17.76 2.71
C LYS A 173 -5.15 17.01 1.43
N TRP A 174 -5.94 15.99 1.10
CA TRP A 174 -5.83 15.29 -0.17
C TRP A 174 -6.14 16.25 -1.32
N GLN A 175 -5.34 16.15 -2.37
CA GLN A 175 -5.43 16.87 -3.63
C GLN A 175 -5.56 15.85 -4.75
N LEU A 176 -6.27 16.20 -5.82
CA LEU A 176 -6.38 15.41 -7.06
C LEU A 176 -5.31 15.83 -8.07
#